data_AF-A0A9C8W122-F1
#
_entry.id   AF-A0A9C8W122-F1
#
_cell.length_a   1.000
_cell.length_b   1.000
_cell.length_c   1.000
_cell.angle_alpha   90.00
_cell.angle_beta   90.00
_cell.angle_gamma   90.00
#
_symmetry.space_group_name_H-M   'P 1'
#
loop_
_entity.id
_entity.type
_entity.pdbx_description
1 polymer ?
#
loop_
_entity_poly.entity_id
_entity_poly.type
_entity_poly.pdbx_seq_one_letter_code
_entity_poly.pdbx_strand_id
1 'polypeptide(L)'
;MQETGKTKQLTRIYDGYEQLISLGLTGLIALIILIAFIRLAAEVYILVISGMLDPLDHKVFKKIFGMIMTLLIAMEFKHSIIKVLERRNHIVQVRTVLLIALLALARKFIIMDVKTIGAGNLAALALCILALGLVFRLIHIQKPADTTG
;
A
#
# COMPACT_ATOMS: atom_id res chain seq x y z
N MET A 1 -6.17 -36.61 -30.29
CA MET A 1 -5.73 -36.20 -28.94
C MET A 1 -4.32 -35.60 -29.03
N GLN A 2 -4.17 -34.30 -29.32
CA GLN A 2 -2.86 -33.63 -29.45
C GLN A 2 -2.82 -32.18 -28.88
N GLU A 3 -3.84 -31.71 -28.16
CA GLU A 3 -3.90 -30.31 -27.69
C GLU A 3 -3.36 -30.05 -26.28
N THR A 4 -3.05 -31.09 -25.51
CA THR A 4 -2.72 -30.95 -24.07
C THR A 4 -1.24 -30.67 -23.78
N GLY A 5 -0.38 -30.62 -24.81
CA GLY A 5 1.07 -30.42 -24.67
C GLY A 5 1.53 -28.95 -24.72
N LYS A 6 0.81 -28.08 -25.45
CA LYS A 6 1.21 -26.66 -25.63
C LYS A 6 0.86 -25.78 -24.43
N THR A 7 -0.28 -26.02 -23.77
CA THR A 7 -0.73 -25.25 -22.59
C THR A 7 0.18 -25.44 -21.38
N LYS A 8 0.78 -26.62 -21.22
CA LYS A 8 1.71 -26.93 -20.11
C LYS A 8 3.10 -26.30 -20.28
N GLN A 9 3.50 -25.94 -21.51
CA GLN A 9 4.76 -25.25 -21.77
C GLN A 9 4.65 -23.72 -21.68
N LEU A 10 3.50 -23.15 -22.06
CA LEU A 10 3.22 -21.72 -21.91
C LEU A 10 3.21 -21.28 -20.44
N THR A 11 2.66 -22.10 -19.54
CA THR A 11 2.67 -21.82 -18.09
C THR A 11 4.08 -21.84 -17.49
N ARG A 12 4.95 -22.77 -17.91
CA ARG A 12 6.30 -22.92 -17.35
C ARG A 12 7.25 -21.78 -17.71
N ILE A 13 7.07 -21.18 -18.89
CA ILE A 13 7.86 -20.01 -19.32
C ILE A 13 7.35 -18.74 -18.61
N TYR A 14 6.02 -18.58 -18.51
CA TYR A 14 5.39 -17.45 -17.82
C TYR A 14 5.73 -17.40 -16.32
N ASP A 15 5.75 -18.57 -15.66
CA ASP A 15 6.17 -18.73 -14.25
C ASP A 15 7.57 -18.18 -13.95
N GLY A 16 8.53 -18.41 -14.84
CA GLY A 16 9.92 -17.97 -14.65
C GLY A 16 10.06 -16.44 -14.73
N TYR A 17 9.29 -15.80 -15.63
CA TYR A 17 9.25 -14.34 -15.74
C TYR A 17 8.61 -13.70 -14.50
N GLU A 18 7.51 -14.24 -14.00
CA GLU A 18 6.87 -13.73 -12.77
C GLU A 18 7.79 -13.86 -11.55
N GLN A 19 8.54 -14.96 -11.45
CA GLN A 19 9.47 -15.17 -10.36
C GLN A 19 10.69 -14.24 -10.43
N LEU A 20 11.20 -13.95 -11.64
CA LEU A 20 12.30 -12.99 -11.81
C LEU A 20 11.85 -11.56 -11.47
N ILE A 21 10.66 -11.15 -11.92
CA ILE A 21 10.10 -9.82 -11.66
C ILE A 21 9.81 -9.64 -10.17
N SER A 22 9.20 -10.64 -9.52
CA SER A 22 8.88 -10.57 -8.08
C SER A 22 10.14 -10.54 -7.21
N LEU A 23 11.21 -11.25 -7.58
CA LEU A 23 12.49 -11.19 -6.89
C LEU A 23 13.12 -9.78 -6.99
N GLY A 24 13.17 -9.23 -8.20
CA GLY A 24 13.65 -7.88 -8.45
C GLY A 24 12.85 -6.82 -7.70
N LEU A 25 11.51 -6.94 -7.72
CA LEU A 25 10.60 -6.04 -7.01
C LEU A 25 10.79 -6.12 -5.49
N THR A 26 10.93 -7.32 -4.94
CA THR A 26 11.18 -7.52 -3.50
C THR A 26 12.50 -6.88 -3.07
N GLY A 27 13.57 -7.03 -3.87
CA GLY A 27 14.85 -6.38 -3.61
C GLY A 27 14.75 -4.86 -3.65
N LEU A 28 14.07 -4.30 -4.66
CA LEU A 28 13.86 -2.86 -4.79
C LEU A 28 13.05 -2.29 -3.62
N ILE A 29 11.95 -2.95 -3.23
CA ILE A 29 11.13 -2.54 -2.09
C ILE A 29 11.94 -2.58 -0.80
N ALA A 30 12.75 -3.64 -0.59
CA ALA A 30 13.61 -3.73 0.58
C ALA A 30 14.63 -2.58 0.65
N LEU A 31 15.24 -2.20 -0.47
CA LEU A 31 16.14 -1.05 -0.55
C LEU A 31 15.42 0.26 -0.22
N ILE A 32 14.23 0.48 -0.78
CA ILE A 32 13.40 1.66 -0.50
C ILE A 32 13.07 1.76 0.98
N ILE A 33 12.66 0.64 1.61
CA ILE A 33 12.37 0.58 3.05
C ILE A 33 13.60 0.98 3.87
N LEU A 34 14.78 0.44 3.54
CA LEU A 34 16.01 0.74 4.25
C LEU A 34 16.35 2.23 4.19
N ILE A 35 16.32 2.82 2.99
CA ILE A 35 16.60 4.25 2.78
C ILE A 35 15.59 5.11 3.52
N ALA A 36 14.29 4.79 3.41
CA ALA A 36 13.23 5.54 4.08
C ALA A 36 13.33 5.46 5.60
N PHE A 37 13.69 4.29 6.15
CA PHE A 37 13.89 4.09 7.58
C PHE A 37 15.07 4.92 8.11
N ILE A 38 16.22 4.87 7.43
CA ILE A 38 17.40 5.68 7.81
C ILE A 38 17.06 7.17 7.79
N ARG A 39 16.34 7.63 6.76
CA ARG A 39 15.92 9.02 6.65
C ARG A 39 14.96 9.44 7.76
N LEU A 40 13.99 8.59 8.09
CA LEU A 40 13.07 8.82 9.20
C LEU A 40 13.82 8.89 10.53
N ALA A 41 14.72 7.95 10.79
CA ALA A 41 15.54 7.93 12.00
C ALA A 41 16.42 9.18 12.12
N ALA A 42 17.07 9.59 11.03
CA ALA A 42 17.89 10.80 10.99
C ALA A 42 17.07 12.06 11.26
N GLU A 43 15.88 12.19 10.66
CA GLU A 43 14.99 13.33 10.89
C GLU A 43 14.55 13.40 12.36
N VAL A 44 14.10 12.27 12.93
CA VAL A 44 13.71 12.19 14.35
C VAL A 44 14.89 12.54 15.25
N TYR A 45 16.08 12.03 14.95
CA TYR A 45 17.29 12.32 15.71
C TYR A 45 17.65 13.81 15.71
N ILE A 46 17.64 14.46 14.53
CA ILE A 46 17.89 15.90 14.38
C ILE A 46 16.84 16.70 15.16
N LEU A 47 15.58 16.27 15.13
CA LEU A 47 14.50 16.95 15.83
C LEU A 47 14.65 16.89 17.35
N VAL A 48 15.05 15.73 17.87
CA VAL A 48 15.29 15.52 19.30
C VAL A 48 16.49 16.35 19.78
N ILE A 49 17.60 16.35 19.04
CA ILE A 49 18.83 17.04 19.46
C ILE A 49 18.72 18.57 19.31
N SER A 50 17.96 19.06 18.32
CA SER A 50 17.77 20.49 18.10
C SER A 50 16.88 21.16 19.15
N GLY A 51 16.29 20.39 20.09
CA GLY A 51 15.40 20.93 21.13
C GLY A 51 14.07 21.47 20.59
N MET A 52 13.86 21.43 19.27
CA MET A 52 12.60 21.76 18.58
C MET A 52 11.61 20.59 18.60
N LEU A 53 11.61 19.81 19.69
CA LEU A 53 10.44 19.03 20.03
C LEU A 53 9.37 19.99 20.55
N ASP A 54 8.83 20.79 19.64
CA ASP A 54 7.49 21.35 19.76
C ASP A 54 6.60 20.38 18.98
N PRO A 55 6.07 19.32 19.61
CA PRO A 55 5.19 18.36 18.93
C PRO A 55 3.89 19.03 18.47
N LEU A 56 3.69 20.31 18.82
CA LEU A 56 2.58 21.16 18.43
C LEU A 56 2.80 21.88 17.09
N ASP A 57 4.00 21.87 16.50
CA ASP A 57 4.16 22.32 15.11
C ASP A 57 3.55 21.26 14.18
N HIS A 58 2.36 21.59 13.70
CA HIS A 58 1.57 20.76 12.79
C HIS A 58 2.38 20.39 11.53
N LYS A 59 3.33 21.21 11.11
CA LYS A 59 4.14 20.94 9.92
C LYS A 59 5.13 19.79 10.16
N VAL A 60 5.75 19.77 11.34
CA VAL A 60 6.74 18.75 11.72
C VAL A 60 6.07 17.41 12.00
N PHE A 61 4.96 17.42 12.75
CA PHE A 61 4.17 16.22 13.01
C PHE A 61 3.64 15.59 11.72
N LYS A 62 3.04 16.39 10.81
CA LYS A 62 2.58 15.92 9.49
C LYS A 62 3.71 15.30 8.67
N LYS A 63 4.91 15.89 8.71
CA LYS A 63 6.09 15.38 7.97
C LYS A 63 6.53 14.02 8.49
N ILE A 64 6.72 13.86 9.80
CA ILE A 64 7.16 12.59 10.41
C ILE A 64 6.10 11.51 10.19
N PHE A 65 4.83 11.81 10.46
CA PHE A 65 3.76 10.86 10.29
C PHE A 65 3.58 10.43 8.83
N GLY A 66 3.76 11.35 7.88
CA GLY A 66 3.77 11.05 6.44
C GLY A 66 4.92 10.13 6.02
N MET A 67 6.11 10.25 6.64
CA MET A 67 7.24 9.34 6.41
C MET A 67 6.97 7.96 7.00
N ILE A 68 6.41 7.87 8.21
CA ILE A 68 6.00 6.60 8.84
C ILE A 68 4.96 5.88 7.96
N MET A 69 3.93 6.59 7.48
CA MET A 69 2.92 6.02 6.59
C MET A 69 3.53 5.50 5.28
N THR A 70 4.49 6.23 4.71
CA THR A 70 5.22 5.76 3.51
C THR A 70 5.98 4.46 3.80
N LEU A 71 6.57 4.33 4.99
CA LEU A 71 7.28 3.12 5.41
C LEU A 71 6.33 1.94 5.61
N LEU A 72 5.18 2.17 6.27
CA LEU A 72 4.12 1.16 6.46
C LEU A 72 3.62 0.64 5.11
N ILE A 73 3.34 1.53 4.14
CA ILE A 73 2.93 1.14 2.78
C ILE A 73 3.96 0.21 2.15
N ALA A 74 5.24 0.54 2.23
CA ALA A 74 6.31 -0.24 1.62
C ALA A 74 6.48 -1.61 2.28
N MET A 75 6.40 -1.68 3.62
CA MET A 75 6.46 -2.95 4.35
C MET A 75 5.27 -3.86 4.03
N GLU A 76 4.05 -3.30 3.98
CA GLU A 76 2.85 -4.03 3.58
C GLU A 76 2.95 -4.48 2.11
N PHE A 77 3.53 -3.67 1.22
CA PHE A 77 3.76 -4.05 -0.18
C PHE A 77 4.69 -5.25 -0.30
N LYS A 78 5.82 -5.26 0.43
CA LYS A 78 6.74 -6.41 0.48
C LYS A 78 5.99 -7.68 0.89
N HIS A 79 5.18 -7.61 1.94
CA HIS A 79 4.39 -8.75 2.42
C HIS A 79 3.33 -9.21 1.41
N SER A 80 2.67 -8.26 0.74
CA SER A 80 1.70 -8.55 -0.32
C SER A 80 2.36 -9.25 -1.52
N ILE A 81 3.56 -8.83 -1.93
CA ILE A 81 4.29 -9.45 -3.05
C ILE A 81 4.78 -10.86 -2.68
N ILE A 82 5.31 -11.05 -1.48
CA ILE A 82 5.78 -12.37 -1.02
C ILE A 82 4.62 -13.38 -0.96
N LYS A 83 3.45 -12.97 -0.45
CA LYS A 83 2.25 -13.84 -0.45
C LYS A 83 1.74 -14.20 -1.84
N VAL A 84 1.88 -13.30 -2.82
CA VAL A 84 1.55 -13.60 -4.22
C VAL A 84 2.47 -14.70 -4.76
N LEU A 85 3.75 -14.70 -4.36
CA LEU A 85 4.71 -15.72 -4.76
C LEU A 85 4.48 -17.09 -4.11
N GLU A 86 3.92 -17.11 -2.88
CA GLU A 86 3.71 -18.34 -2.10
C GLU A 86 2.50 -19.19 -2.54
N ARG A 87 1.52 -18.64 -3.28
CA ARG A 87 0.33 -19.43 -3.69
C ARG A 87 0.10 -19.43 -5.20
N ARG A 88 0.30 -20.63 -5.76
CA ARG A 88 -0.18 -21.16 -7.05
C ARG A 88 -1.72 -21.15 -7.23
N ASN A 89 -2.47 -20.26 -6.57
CA ASN A 89 -3.91 -20.17 -6.81
C ASN A 89 -4.39 -18.72 -6.79
N HIS A 90 -4.87 -18.36 -7.96
CA HIS A 90 -5.59 -17.16 -8.37
C HIS A 90 -6.69 -16.78 -7.37
N ILE A 91 -6.37 -15.90 -6.44
CA ILE A 91 -7.11 -14.71 -6.04
C ILE A 91 -6.05 -13.88 -5.32
N VAL A 92 -5.48 -12.90 -6.03
CA VAL A 92 -4.68 -11.81 -5.45
C VAL A 92 -5.36 -11.44 -4.13
N GLN A 93 -4.63 -11.27 -3.04
CA GLN A 93 -5.21 -10.88 -1.76
C GLN A 93 -5.75 -9.44 -1.86
N VAL A 94 -6.83 -9.23 -2.63
CA VAL A 94 -7.38 -7.94 -3.06
C VAL A 94 -7.67 -7.10 -1.84
N ARG A 95 -8.08 -7.74 -0.75
CA ARG A 95 -8.27 -7.10 0.56
C ARG A 95 -7.01 -6.38 1.06
N THR A 96 -5.84 -7.01 1.01
CA THR A 96 -4.57 -6.41 1.45
C THR A 96 -4.16 -5.27 0.54
N VAL A 97 -4.30 -5.43 -0.78
CA VAL A 97 -3.99 -4.35 -1.74
C VAL A 97 -4.93 -3.16 -1.56
N LEU A 98 -6.23 -3.40 -1.31
CA LEU A 98 -7.21 -2.35 -1.01
C LEU A 98 -6.90 -1.63 0.30
N LEU A 99 -6.48 -2.35 1.34
CA LEU A 99 -6.02 -1.76 2.60
C LEU A 99 -4.82 -0.83 2.38
N ILE A 100 -3.84 -1.25 1.58
CA ILE A 100 -2.69 -0.43 1.20
C ILE A 100 -3.14 0.81 0.42
N ALA A 101 -4.06 0.66 -0.55
CA ALA A 101 -4.59 1.78 -1.30
C ALA A 101 -5.31 2.80 -0.40
N LEU A 102 -6.07 2.32 0.58
CA LEU A 102 -6.74 3.17 1.58
C LEU A 102 -5.73 3.91 2.45
N LEU A 103 -4.66 3.24 2.89
CA LEU A 103 -3.60 3.84 3.70
C LEU A 103 -2.77 4.87 2.90
N ALA A 104 -2.54 4.62 1.61
CA ALA A 104 -1.92 5.58 0.68
C ALA A 104 -2.78 6.82 0.46
N LEU A 105 -4.10 6.67 0.38
CA LEU A 105 -5.02 7.80 0.32
C LEU A 105 -5.03 8.58 1.63
N ALA A 106 -5.09 7.89 2.77
CA ALA A 106 -5.02 8.50 4.09
C ALA A 106 -3.78 9.40 4.25
N ARG A 107 -2.61 9.00 3.72
CA ARG A 107 -1.41 9.84 3.67
C ARG A 107 -1.65 11.19 2.98
N LYS A 108 -2.43 11.23 1.89
CA LYS A 108 -2.77 12.46 1.17
C LYS A 108 -3.69 13.38 1.99
N PHE A 109 -4.52 12.82 2.87
CA PHE A 109 -5.32 13.58 3.83
C PHE A 109 -4.47 14.20 4.95
N ILE A 110 -3.52 13.44 5.51
CA ILE A 110 -2.70 13.92 6.63
C ILE A 110 -1.80 15.09 6.22
N ILE A 111 -1.24 15.03 5.00
CA ILE A 111 -0.37 16.11 4.49
C ILE A 111 -1.19 17.37 4.16
N MET A 112 -2.50 17.23 3.98
CA MET A 112 -3.35 18.33 3.58
C MET A 112 -3.59 19.33 4.69
N ASP A 113 -3.39 20.61 4.39
CA ASP A 113 -3.64 21.69 5.33
C ASP A 113 -5.01 22.34 5.08
N VAL A 114 -6.02 21.87 5.80
CA VAL A 114 -7.42 22.32 5.68
C VAL A 114 -7.59 23.82 5.96
N LYS A 115 -6.64 24.47 6.66
CA LYS A 115 -6.69 25.91 6.93
C LYS A 115 -6.37 26.79 5.71
N THR A 116 -5.73 26.23 4.68
CA THR A 116 -5.21 27.01 3.54
C THR A 116 -6.02 26.84 2.25
N ILE A 117 -7.07 26.01 2.27
CA ILE A 117 -7.76 25.57 1.05
C ILE A 117 -9.24 25.95 1.10
N GLY A 118 -9.75 26.47 -0.03
CA GLY A 118 -11.17 26.76 -0.20
C GLY A 118 -12.05 25.52 -0.06
N ALA A 119 -13.29 25.73 0.39
CA ALA A 119 -14.27 24.68 0.71
C ALA A 119 -14.48 23.62 -0.39
N GLY A 120 -14.24 23.95 -1.66
CA GLY A 120 -14.38 23.04 -2.80
C GLY A 120 -13.43 21.83 -2.75
N ASN A 121 -12.17 22.00 -2.36
CA ASN A 121 -11.22 20.89 -2.29
C ASN A 121 -11.52 19.96 -1.11
N LEU A 122 -11.97 20.51 0.02
CA LEU A 122 -12.42 19.72 1.16
C LEU A 122 -13.64 18.85 0.78
N ALA A 123 -14.58 19.42 0.03
CA ALA A 123 -15.74 18.68 -0.49
C ALA A 123 -15.34 17.59 -1.48
N ALA A 124 -14.40 17.88 -2.41
CA ALA A 124 -13.90 16.89 -3.37
C ALA A 124 -13.27 15.67 -2.68
N LEU A 125 -12.55 15.90 -1.57
CA LEU A 125 -11.93 14.82 -0.82
C LEU A 125 -12.92 14.00 0.01
N ALA A 126 -13.92 14.67 0.61
CA ALA A 126 -15.02 13.97 1.26
C ALA A 126 -15.74 13.05 0.25
N LEU A 127 -16.00 13.54 -0.96
CA LEU A 127 -16.55 12.73 -2.05
C LEU A 127 -15.64 11.56 -2.44
N CYS A 128 -14.32 11.76 -2.53
CA CYS A 128 -13.38 10.66 -2.77
C CYS A 128 -13.44 9.60 -1.67
N ILE A 129 -13.48 9.98 -0.39
CA ILE A 129 -13.60 9.02 0.73
C ILE A 129 -14.91 8.23 0.62
N LEU A 130 -16.03 8.91 0.36
CA LEU A 130 -17.32 8.26 0.22
C LEU A 130 -17.35 7.28 -0.96
N ALA A 131 -16.79 7.66 -2.11
CA ALA A 131 -16.66 6.78 -3.27
C ALA A 131 -15.84 5.52 -2.95
N LEU A 132 -14.71 5.67 -2.25
CA LEU A 132 -13.89 4.55 -1.81
C LEU A 132 -14.57 3.65 -0.78
N GLY A 133 -15.28 4.23 0.20
CA GLY A 133 -16.09 3.48 1.15
C GLY A 133 -17.18 2.66 0.46
N LEU A 134 -17.78 3.21 -0.59
CA LEU A 134 -18.81 2.52 -1.38
C LEU A 134 -18.21 1.34 -2.18
N VAL A 135 -17.06 1.53 -2.84
CA VAL A 135 -16.33 0.43 -3.51
C VAL A 135 -15.97 -0.68 -2.52
N PHE A 136 -15.45 -0.33 -1.34
CA PHE A 136 -15.12 -1.30 -0.30
C PHE A 136 -16.35 -2.10 0.14
N ARG A 137 -17.49 -1.43 0.37
CA ARG A 137 -18.75 -2.09 0.75
C ARG A 137 -19.24 -3.04 -0.36
N LEU A 138 -19.18 -2.65 -1.63
CA LEU A 138 -19.61 -3.48 -2.76
C LEU A 138 -18.75 -4.74 -2.94
N ILE A 139 -17.44 -4.62 -2.74
CA ILE A 139 -16.52 -5.77 -2.77
C ILE A 139 -16.79 -6.70 -1.57
N HIS A 140 -17.18 -6.15 -0.41
CA HIS A 140 -17.49 -6.94 0.77
C HIS A 140 -18.83 -7.69 0.68
N ILE A 141 -19.84 -7.12 0.03
CA ILE A 141 -21.17 -7.74 -0.14
C ILE A 141 -21.10 -8.97 -1.06
N GLN A 142 -20.13 -9.05 -1.97
CA GLN A 142 -19.97 -10.16 -2.92
C GLN A 142 -19.32 -11.42 -2.34
N LYS A 143 -19.42 -11.67 -1.03
CA LYS A 143 -19.02 -12.97 -0.48
C LYS A 143 -20.16 -13.96 -0.80
N PRO A 144 -19.97 -14.96 -1.67
CA PRO A 144 -21.01 -15.93 -1.97
C PRO A 144 -21.36 -16.69 -0.69
N ALA A 145 -22.66 -16.87 -0.46
CA ALA A 145 -23.16 -17.83 0.50
C ALA A 145 -22.94 -19.23 -0.07
N ASP A 146 -21.98 -19.98 0.48
CA ASP A 146 -21.91 -21.43 0.33
C ASP A 146 -22.42 -22.11 1.60
N THR A 147 -23.74 -22.30 1.59
CA THR A 147 -24.45 -23.55 1.90
C THR A 147 -23.89 -24.45 3.01
N THR A 148 -24.33 -24.22 4.25
CA THR A 148 -24.55 -25.31 5.21
C THR A 148 -25.90 -25.97 4.92
N GLY A 149 -25.85 -27.14 4.30
CA GLY A 149 -26.90 -28.16 4.39
C GLY A 149 -26.58 -29.14 5.51
#